data_AF-A0AAE4E2E8-F1
#
_entry.id   AF-A0AAE4E2E8-F1
#
_cell.length_a   1.000
_cell.length_b   1.000
_cell.length_c   1.000
_cell.angle_alpha   90.00
_cell.angle_beta   90.00
_cell.angle_gamma   90.00
#
_symmetry.space_group_name_H-M   'P 1'
#
loop_
_entity.id
_entity.type
_entity.pdbx_description
1 polymer ?
#
loop_
_entity_poly.entity_id
_entity_poly.type
_entity_poly.pdbx_seq_one_letter_code
_entity_poly.pdbx_strand_id
1 'polypeptide(L)' 'MSGQIKPCPFCGSKDVEAFAQYEEDCPYQSAIVRCHSCDAQSAQMVGANKINMAIAAWNKRVGEAAQ' A
#
# COMPACT_ATOMS: atom_id res chain seq x y z
N MET A 1 -9.42 10.15 7.98
CA MET A 1 -9.14 10.61 6.60
C MET A 1 -8.75 9.38 5.78
N SER A 2 -9.70 8.82 5.03
CA SER A 2 -9.46 7.79 4.01
C SER A 2 -8.85 8.47 2.79
N GLY A 3 -7.52 8.65 2.81
CA GLY A 3 -6.80 9.13 1.63
C GLY A 3 -6.96 8.13 0.49
N GLN A 4 -7.50 8.58 -0.64
CA GLN A 4 -7.70 7.74 -1.81
C GLN A 4 -6.36 7.13 -2.26
N ILE A 5 -6.31 5.81 -2.42
CA ILE A 5 -5.12 5.10 -2.91
C ILE A 5 -5.00 5.42 -4.41
N LYS A 6 -3.82 5.88 -4.84
CA LYS A 6 -3.55 6.13 -6.26
C LYS A 6 -3.41 4.80 -7.03
N PRO A 7 -3.66 4.79 -8.35
CA PRO A 7 -3.46 3.62 -9.18
C PRO A 7 -2.03 3.07 -9.09
N CYS A 8 -1.86 1.80 -9.42
CA CYS A 8 -0.57 1.14 -9.39
C CYS A 8 0.45 1.84 -10.30
N PRO A 9 1.63 2.23 -9.77
CA PRO A 9 2.65 2.92 -10.56
C PRO A 9 3.32 2.02 -11.61
N PHE A 10 3.16 0.70 -11.51
CA PHE A 10 3.84 -0.26 -12.39
C PHE A 10 2.96 -0.71 -13.56
N CYS A 11 1.65 -0.88 -13.34
CA CYS A 11 0.73 -1.40 -14.36
C CYS A 11 -0.47 -0.48 -14.65
N GLY A 12 -0.62 0.63 -13.92
CA GLY A 12 -1.74 1.57 -14.07
C GLY A 12 -3.08 1.08 -13.51
N SER A 13 -3.15 -0.15 -12.99
CA SER A 13 -4.40 -0.70 -12.44
C SER A 13 -4.92 0.10 -11.25
N LYS A 14 -6.25 0.23 -11.16
CA LYS A 14 -6.95 0.80 -10.00
C LYS A 14 -7.32 -0.26 -8.96
N ASP A 15 -7.03 -1.52 -9.25
CA ASP A 15 -7.26 -2.65 -8.35
C ASP A 15 -6.12 -2.73 -7.32
N VAL A 16 -6.21 -1.81 -6.36
CA VAL A 16 -5.23 -1.57 -5.31
C VAL A 16 -5.94 -1.47 -3.97
N GLU A 17 -5.35 -2.10 -2.95
CA GLU A 17 -5.96 -2.18 -1.62
C GLU A 17 -4.91 -1.95 -0.53
N ALA A 18 -5.30 -1.23 0.52
CA ALA A 18 -4.51 -1.10 1.74
C ALA A 18 -5.14 -1.94 2.86
N PHE A 19 -4.38 -2.87 3.42
CA PHE A 19 -4.87 -3.75 4.49
C PHE A 19 -3.76 -4.05 5.49
N ALA A 20 -4.18 -4.44 6.70
CA ALA A 20 -3.27 -4.98 7.71
C ALA A 20 -3.21 -6.49 7.53
N GLN A 21 -2.00 -7.04 7.52
CA GLN A 21 -1.82 -8.49 7.48
C GLN A 21 -2.36 -9.11 8.77
N TYR A 22 -2.90 -10.33 8.66
CA TYR A 22 -3.36 -11.07 9.82
C TYR A 22 -2.19 -11.38 10.75
N GLU A 23 -2.48 -11.58 12.04
CA GLU A 23 -1.45 -11.87 13.04
C GLU A 23 -0.70 -13.18 12.73
N GLU A 24 -1.41 -14.15 12.14
CA GLU A 24 -0.86 -15.44 11.68
C GLU A 24 0.19 -15.27 10.57
N ASP A 25 0.02 -14.29 9.69
CA ASP A 25 0.95 -13.99 8.60
C ASP A 25 2.07 -13.04 9.03
N CYS A 26 1.79 -12.18 10.01
CA CYS A 26 2.72 -11.19 10.50
C CYS A 26 2.43 -10.85 11.98
N PRO A 27 3.31 -11.20 12.93
CA PRO A 27 3.09 -10.96 14.36
C PRO A 27 3.01 -9.46 14.71
N TYR A 28 3.50 -8.58 13.83
CA TYR A 28 3.40 -7.13 13.98
C TYR A 28 2.14 -6.54 13.31
N GLN A 29 1.32 -7.39 12.69
CA GLN A 29 0.14 -7.04 11.88
C GLN A 29 0.43 -5.86 10.95
N SER A 30 1.58 -5.90 10.25
CA SER A 30 1.99 -4.76 9.43
C SER A 30 0.98 -4.49 8.32
N ALA A 31 0.86 -3.23 7.93
CA ALA A 31 0.03 -2.83 6.80
C ALA A 31 0.85 -2.65 5.53
N ILE A 32 0.23 -3.01 4.41
CA ILE A 32 0.76 -2.80 3.07
C ILE A 32 -0.33 -2.25 2.15
N VAL A 33 0.08 -1.66 1.04
CA VAL A 33 -0.74 -1.51 -0.16
C VAL A 33 -0.31 -2.57 -1.15
N ARG A 34 -1.27 -3.31 -1.72
CA ARG A 34 -1.02 -4.31 -2.78
C ARG A 34 -1.84 -3.95 -4.02
N CYS A 35 -1.24 -4.12 -5.19
CA CYS A 35 -1.97 -4.18 -6.45
C CYS A 35 -2.32 -5.64 -6.76
N HIS A 36 -3.61 -5.92 -6.92
CA HIS A 36 -4.10 -7.28 -7.21
C HIS A 36 -3.90 -7.68 -8.67
N SER A 37 -3.60 -6.73 -9.56
CA SER A 37 -3.37 -7.02 -10.98
C SER A 37 -1.93 -7.42 -11.33
N CYS A 38 -0.94 -7.01 -10.54
CA CYS A 38 0.48 -7.29 -10.82
C CYS A 38 1.30 -7.69 -9.59
N ASP A 39 0.63 -7.88 -8.45
CA ASP A 39 1.22 -8.25 -7.17
C ASP A 39 2.29 -7.29 -6.61
N ALA A 40 2.41 -6.08 -7.19
CA ALA A 40 3.26 -5.04 -6.65
C ALA A 40 2.78 -4.60 -5.26
N GLN A 41 3.72 -4.41 -4.33
CA GLN A 41 3.43 -4.09 -2.92
C GLN A 41 4.24 -2.88 -2.42
N SER A 42 3.67 -2.14 -1.47
CA SER A 42 4.39 -1.11 -0.71
C SER A 42 5.40 -1.75 0.27
N ALA A 43 6.20 -0.91 0.92
CA ALA A 43 6.89 -1.35 2.14
C ALA A 43 5.86 -1.73 3.23
N GLN A 44 6.24 -2.66 4.10
CA GLN A 44 5.48 -3.02 5.31
C GLN A 44 5.59 -1.91 6.34
N MET A 45 4.45 -1.46 6.86
CA MET A 45 4.35 -0.42 7.87
C MET A 45 3.81 -0.99 9.18
N VAL A 46 4.35 -0.56 10.31
CA VAL A 46 3.92 -0.99 11.66
C VAL A 46 3.47 0.19 12.51
N GLY A 47 2.79 -0.08 13.62
CA GLY A 47 2.29 0.93 14.55
C GLY A 47 0.84 1.36 14.31
N ALA A 48 0.36 2.30 15.13
CA ALA A 48 -1.06 2.68 15.20
C ALA A 48 -1.64 3.25 13.88
N ASN A 49 -0.81 3.93 13.08
CA ASN A 49 -1.21 4.57 11.81
C ASN A 49 -0.68 3.84 10.57
N LYS A 50 -0.30 2.57 10.71
CA LYS A 50 0.34 1.76 9.65
C LYS A 50 -0.36 1.79 8.29
N ILE A 51 -1.69 1.74 8.25
CA ILE A 51 -2.46 1.80 6.98
C ILE A 51 -2.24 3.14 6.27
N ASN A 52 -2.38 4.26 6.98
CA ASN A 52 -2.15 5.58 6.41
C ASN A 52 -0.70 5.76 5.95
N MET A 53 0.26 5.20 6.69
CA MET A 53 1.67 5.20 6.31
C MET A 53 1.91 4.39 5.02
N ALA A 54 1.28 3.22 4.88
CA ALA A 54 1.39 2.40 3.68
C ALA A 54 0.80 3.11 2.46
N ILE A 55 -0.38 3.73 2.63
CA ILE A 55 -1.03 4.55 1.57
C ILE A 55 -0.14 5.73 1.18
N ALA A 56 0.42 6.47 2.14
CA ALA A 56 1.29 7.60 1.86
C ALA A 56 2.56 7.17 1.10
N ALA A 57 3.19 6.07 1.51
CA ALA A 57 4.37 5.52 0.83
C ALA A 57 4.04 5.05 -0.60
N TRP A 58 2.90 4.38 -0.80
CA TRP A 58 2.42 3.99 -2.13
C TRP A 58 2.18 5.21 -3.02
N ASN A 59 1.43 6.19 -2.53
CA ASN A 59 1.07 7.39 -3.28
C ASN A 59 2.27 8.27 -3.63
N LYS A 60 3.35 8.20 -2.84
CA LYS A 60 4.63 8.86 -3.16
C LYS A 60 5.29 8.21 -4.39
N ARG A 61 5.34 6.89 -4.46
CA ARG A 61 5.92 6.15 -5.60
C ARG A 61 5.21 6.47 -6.93
N VAL A 62 3.89 6.65 -6.90
CA VAL A 62 3.11 7.05 -8.09
C VAL A 62 3.47 8.46 -8.57
N GLY A 63 3.80 9.37 -7.65
CA GLY A 63 4.27 10.71 -8.01
C GLY A 63 5.69 10.72 -8.57
N GLU A 64 6.55 9.82 -8.09
CA GLU A 64 7.95 9.72 -8.54
C GLU A 64 8.11 8.90 -9.83
N ALA A 65 7.19 7.97 -10.14
CA ALA A 65 7.21 7.18 -11.38
C ALA A 65 6.71 7.94 -12.63
N ALA A 66 6.29 9.21 -12.49
CA ALA A 66 5.76 10.03 -13.57
C ALA A 66 6.77 11.06 -14.14
N GLN A 67 8.07 10.89 -13.88
CA GLN A 67 9.14 11.77 -14.38
C GLN A 67 10.15 11.02 -15.25
#